data_AF-A0A6G1TZY5-F1
#
_entry.id   AF-A0A6G1TZY5-F1
#
_cell.length_a   1.000
_cell.length_b   1.000
_cell.length_c   1.000
_cell.angle_alpha   90.00
_cell.angle_beta   90.00
_cell.angle_gamma   90.00
#
_symmetry.space_group_name_H-M   'P 1'
#
loop_
_entity.id
_entity.type
_entity.pdbx_description
1 polymer ?
#
loop_
_entity_poly.entity_id
_entity_poly.type
_entity_poly.pdbx_seq_one_letter_code
_entity_poly.pdbx_strand_id
1 'polypeptide(L)' 'MDIRSYTKQELALLYFPDSSPVVASAHLMRWICRNPDLLKKLHKSGYDKNSKEFTPMQISYIIYFLGEP' A
#
# COMPACT_ATOMS: atom_id res chain seq x y z
N MET A 1 -6.60 -8.67 -9.53
CA MET A 1 -5.84 -9.06 -8.32
C MET A 1 -6.82 -9.42 -7.19
N ASP A 2 -6.54 -10.42 -6.36
CA ASP A 2 -7.39 -10.75 -5.21
C ASP A 2 -7.23 -9.71 -4.09
N ILE A 3 -8.33 -9.15 -3.60
CA ILE A 3 -8.31 -8.16 -2.50
C ILE A 3 -8.32 -8.92 -1.17
N ARG A 4 -7.12 -9.18 -0.64
CA ARG A 4 -6.89 -9.77 0.69
C ARG A 4 -5.96 -8.90 1.51
N SER A 5 -5.72 -9.29 2.76
CA SER A 5 -4.67 -8.65 3.56
C SER A 5 -3.31 -8.90 2.92
N TYR A 6 -2.51 -7.85 2.75
CA TYR A 6 -1.14 -7.96 2.26
C TYR A 6 -0.20 -7.26 3.23
N THR A 7 0.96 -7.85 3.47
CA THR A 7 2.07 -7.13 4.10
C THR A 7 2.49 -5.96 3.21
N LYS A 8 3.11 -4.95 3.82
CA LYS A 8 3.67 -3.80 3.09
C LYS A 8 4.65 -4.23 2.01
N GLN A 9 5.41 -5.30 2.25
CA GLN A 9 6.39 -5.84 1.32
C GLN A 9 5.73 -6.61 0.18
N GLU A 10 4.78 -7.51 0.48
CA GLU A 10 4.06 -8.26 -0.56
C GLU A 10 3.33 -7.32 -1.50
N LEU A 11 2.58 -6.35 -0.96
CA LEU A 11 1.89 -5.38 -1.79
C LEU A 11 2.87 -4.58 -2.65
N ALA A 12 3.99 -4.16 -2.08
CA ALA A 12 4.97 -3.39 -2.81
C ALA A 12 5.66 -4.20 -3.92
N LEU A 13 5.95 -5.47 -3.70
CA LEU A 13 6.52 -6.36 -4.72
C LEU A 13 5.56 -6.63 -5.87
N LEU A 14 4.24 -6.54 -5.64
CA LEU A 14 3.26 -6.61 -6.73
C LEU A 14 3.39 -5.38 -7.65
N TYR A 15 3.51 -4.17 -7.08
CA TYR A 15 3.73 -2.95 -7.88
C TYR A 15 5.14 -2.86 -8.49
N PHE A 16 6.15 -3.43 -7.83
CA PHE A 16 7.55 -3.29 -8.22
C PHE A 16 8.26 -4.66 -8.18
N PRO A 17 7.93 -5.58 -9.10
CA PRO A 17 8.48 -6.94 -9.09
C PRO A 17 10.00 -6.99 -9.32
N ASP A 18 10.56 -6.02 -10.05
CA ASP A 18 12.01 -5.94 -10.31
C ASP A 18 12.81 -5.30 -9.16
N SER A 19 12.13 -4.79 -8.13
CA SER A 19 12.77 -4.13 -7.00
C SER A 19 12.99 -5.09 -5.82
N SER A 20 14.06 -4.87 -5.05
CA SER A 20 14.23 -5.58 -3.78
C SER A 20 13.10 -5.21 -2.80
N PRO A 21 12.71 -6.07 -1.85
CA PRO A 21 11.56 -5.82 -0.96
C PRO A 21 11.64 -4.50 -0.18
N VAL A 22 12.86 -4.09 0.17
CA VAL A 22 13.11 -2.81 0.87
C VAL A 22 12.89 -1.62 -0.06
N VAL A 23 13.38 -1.69 -1.30
CA VAL A 23 13.22 -0.62 -2.30
C VAL A 23 11.76 -0.53 -2.76
N ALA A 24 11.13 -1.67 -3.05
CA ALA A 24 9.73 -1.74 -3.42
C ALA A 24 8.84 -1.07 -2.37
N SER A 25 9.01 -1.45 -1.09
CA SER A 25 8.22 -0.88 0.00
C SER A 25 8.48 0.62 0.19
N ALA A 26 9.72 1.09 0.02
CA ALA A 26 10.04 2.51 0.04
C ALA A 26 9.36 3.28 -1.12
N HIS A 27 9.34 2.72 -2.32
CA HIS A 27 8.64 3.30 -3.48
C HIS A 27 7.13 3.39 -3.24
N LEU A 28 6.52 2.29 -2.80
CA LEU A 28 5.09 2.26 -2.48
C LEU A 28 4.72 3.29 -1.41
N MET A 29 5.49 3.36 -0.32
CA MET A 29 5.25 4.34 0.74
C MET A 29 5.44 5.77 0.23
N ARG A 30 6.40 6.01 -0.66
CA ARG A 30 6.57 7.32 -1.29
C ARG A 30 5.37 7.70 -2.15
N TRP A 31 4.78 6.77 -2.89
CA TRP A 31 3.55 6.99 -3.65
C TRP A 31 2.37 7.29 -2.74
N ILE A 32 2.20 6.53 -1.65
CA ILE A 32 1.14 6.77 -0.66
C ILE A 32 1.31 8.16 -0.01
N CYS A 33 2.51 8.51 0.44
CA CYS A 33 2.79 9.80 1.08
C CYS A 33 2.65 11.00 0.14
N ARG A 34 2.85 10.81 -1.18
CA ARG A 34 2.60 11.84 -2.19
C ARG A 34 1.12 12.11 -2.44
N ASN A 35 0.24 11.20 -2.02
CA ASN A 35 -1.21 11.30 -2.15
C ASN A 35 -1.86 11.55 -0.78
N PRO A 36 -2.02 12.81 -0.34
CA PRO A 36 -2.54 13.12 0.98
C PRO A 36 -3.98 12.60 1.21
N ASP A 37 -4.81 12.55 0.17
CA ASP A 37 -6.16 11.99 0.25
C ASP A 37 -6.17 10.47 0.50
N LEU A 38 -5.26 9.74 -0.17
CA LEU A 38 -5.08 8.31 0.06
C LEU A 38 -4.60 8.07 1.50
N LEU A 39 -3.57 8.79 1.93
CA LEU A 39 -3.03 8.68 3.29
C LEU A 39 -4.10 8.99 4.35
N LYS A 40 -4.93 10.01 4.12
CA LYS A 40 -6.06 10.37 5.00
C LYS A 40 -7.12 9.27 5.05
N LYS A 41 -7.48 8.65 3.91
CA LYS A 41 -8.40 7.51 3.88
C LYS A 41 -7.83 6.29 4.61
N LEU A 42 -6.54 5.99 4.41
CA LEU A 42 -5.85 4.93 5.13
C LEU A 42 -5.93 5.16 6.64
N HIS A 43 -5.56 6.35 7.13
CA HIS A 43 -5.65 6.66 8.57
C HIS A 43 -7.07 6.58 9.11
N LYS A 44 -8.06 7.09 8.37
CA LYS A 44 -9.49 6.97 8.75
C LYS A 44 -9.96 5.52 8.85
N SER A 45 -9.36 4.61 8.10
CA SER A 45 -9.64 3.17 8.14
C SER A 45 -8.84 2.42 9.22
N GLY A 46 -8.12 3.12 10.09
CA GLY A 46 -7.32 2.53 11.16
C GLY A 46 -5.91 2.12 10.76
N TYR A 47 -5.40 2.60 9.62
CA TYR A 47 -3.98 2.43 9.28
C TYR A 47 -3.10 3.22 10.26
N ASP A 48 -2.14 2.54 10.87
CA ASP A 48 -1.08 3.15 11.66
C ASP A 48 0.29 2.85 11.03
N LYS A 49 1.27 3.71 11.33
CA LYS A 49 2.65 3.49 10.87
C LYS A 49 3.23 2.15 11.35
N ASN A 50 2.79 1.67 12.51
CA ASN A 50 3.23 0.41 13.10
C ASN A 50 2.44 -0.81 12.60
N SER A 51 1.39 -0.62 11.79
CA SER A 51 0.67 -1.72 11.16
C SER A 51 1.62 -2.51 10.26
N LYS A 52 1.68 -3.83 10.46
CA LYS A 52 2.52 -4.73 9.67
C LYS A 52 1.96 -4.96 8.26
N GLU A 53 0.64 -4.87 8.14
CA GLU A 53 -0.12 -5.24 6.94
C GLU A 53 -1.20 -4.21 6.66
N PHE A 54 -1.66 -4.19 5.42
CA PHE A 54 -2.84 -3.46 5.00
C PHE A 54 -4.04 -4.40 5.01
N THR A 55 -5.16 -3.93 5.55
CA THR A 55 -6.43 -4.66 5.49
C THR A 55 -6.99 -4.66 4.06
N PRO A 56 -7.88 -5.60 3.69
CA PRO A 56 -8.49 -5.63 2.35
C PRO A 56 -9.13 -4.29 1.94
N MET A 57 -9.72 -3.58 2.91
CA MET A 57 -10.29 -2.24 2.72
C MET A 57 -9.23 -1.16 2.45
N GLN A 58 -8.05 -1.25 3.09
CA GLN A 58 -6.94 -0.35 2.83
C GLN A 58 -6.32 -0.62 1.46
N ILE A 59 -6.23 -1.89 1.07
CA ILE A 59 -5.76 -2.31 -0.26
C ILE A 59 -6.67 -1.77 -1.35
N SER A 60 -8.00 -1.82 -1.18
CA SER A 60 -8.92 -1.27 -2.18
C SER A 60 -8.74 0.23 -2.38
N TYR A 61 -8.42 0.99 -1.32
CA TYR A 61 -8.03 2.39 -1.47
C TYR A 61 -6.71 2.55 -2.21
N ILE A 62 -5.69 1.76 -1.88
CA ILE A 62 -4.40 1.84 -2.56
C ILE A 62 -4.58 1.58 -4.06
N ILE A 63 -5.31 0.54 -4.45
CA ILE A 63 -5.61 0.21 -5.86
C ILE A 63 -6.43 1.32 -6.52
N TYR A 64 -7.46 1.86 -5.84
CA TYR A 64 -8.27 2.94 -6.39
C TYR A 64 -7.46 4.21 -6.72
N PHE A 65 -6.46 4.54 -5.88
CA PHE A 65 -5.65 5.75 -6.05
C PHE A 65 -4.37 5.55 -6.89
N LEU A 66 -3.74 4.37 -6.82
CA LEU A 66 -2.47 4.08 -7.49
C LEU A 66 -2.61 3.23 -8.76
N GLY A 67 -3.79 2.61 -8.98
CA GLY A 67 -4.04 1.66 -10.08
C GLY A 67 -3.88 0.20 -9.66
N GLU A 68 -4.25 -0.74 -10.52
CA GLU A 68 -3.92 -2.15 -10.30
C GLU A 68 -2.41 -2.37 -10.57
N PRO A 69 -1.70 -3.09 -9.67
CA PRO A 69 -0.30 -3.47 -9.89
C PRO A 69 -0.12 -4.51 -10.99
#